data_AF-A0A9I9CCU2-F1
#
_entry.id   AF-A0A9I9CCU2-F1
#
_cell.length_a   1.000
_cell.length_b   1.000
_cell.length_c   1.000
_cell.angle_alpha   90.00
_cell.angle_beta   90.00
_cell.angle_gamma   90.00
#
_symmetry.space_group_name_H-M   'P 1'
#
loop_
_entity.id
_entity.type
_entity.pdbx_description
1 polymer ?
#
loop_
_entity_poly.entity_id
_entity_poly.type
_entity_poly.pdbx_seq_one_letter_code
_entity_poly.pdbx_strand_id
1 'polypeptide(L)'
;MSTVIVGTPGYLDPEYYTSNRLTEKSDVYGFGVSLMEIISCRPVILNTPDRETNYIVKWVHAMVSQGDIKNIVDPRIKGAYDSNSVWKAVELALAC
;
A
#
# COMPACT_ATOMS: atom_id res chain seq x y z
N MET A 1 -8.21 -8.14 27.20
CA MET A 1 -9.13 -8.33 26.07
C MET A 1 -8.30 -8.71 24.86
N SER A 2 -8.46 -9.94 24.35
CA SER A 2 -7.89 -10.39 23.08
C SER A 2 -8.94 -10.07 22.01
N THR A 3 -8.59 -9.27 21.00
CA THR A 3 -9.49 -9.06 19.87
C THR A 3 -9.31 -10.22 18.91
N VAL A 4 -10.43 -10.82 18.47
CA VAL A 4 -10.40 -11.76 17.34
C VAL A 4 -9.87 -10.97 16.14
N ILE A 5 -8.89 -11.51 15.41
CA ILE A 5 -8.40 -10.86 14.19
C ILE A 5 -9.57 -10.78 13.20
N VAL A 6 -10.01 -9.57 12.90
CA VAL A 6 -11.06 -9.31 11.91
C VAL A 6 -10.57 -8.22 10.98
N GLY A 7 -10.57 -8.51 9.67
CA GLY A 7 -10.29 -7.53 8.63
C GLY A 7 -9.94 -8.18 7.30
N THR A 8 -9.67 -7.36 6.30
CA THR A 8 -9.44 -7.79 4.91
C THR A 8 -7.97 -8.14 4.70
N PRO A 9 -7.64 -9.36 4.24
CA PRO A 9 -6.26 -9.72 3.92
C PRO A 9 -5.59 -8.70 2.99
N GLY A 10 -4.39 -8.27 3.35
CA GLY A 10 -3.61 -7.26 2.62
C GLY A 10 -3.69 -5.84 3.19
N TYR A 11 -4.73 -5.48 3.94
CA TYR A 11 -4.84 -4.18 4.63
C TYR A 11 -4.47 -4.27 6.12
N LEU A 12 -4.20 -5.47 6.61
CA LEU A 12 -3.90 -5.72 8.01
C LEU A 12 -2.46 -5.36 8.32
N ASP A 13 -2.30 -4.54 9.36
CA ASP A 13 -1.02 -4.22 9.97
C ASP A 13 -0.30 -5.51 10.44
N PRO A 14 0.97 -5.73 10.04
CA PRO A 14 1.77 -6.86 10.50
C PRO A 14 1.87 -6.97 12.03
N GLU A 15 1.88 -5.82 12.73
CA GLU A 15 1.91 -5.77 14.19
C GLU A 15 0.55 -6.12 14.80
N TYR A 16 -0.58 -5.78 14.15
CA TYR A 16 -1.90 -6.25 14.56
C TYR A 16 -1.98 -7.77 14.48
N TYR A 17 -1.44 -8.36 13.42
CA TYR A 17 -1.41 -9.82 13.21
C TYR A 17 -0.62 -10.55 14.31
N THR A 18 0.43 -9.91 14.83
CA THR A 18 1.32 -10.49 15.85
C THR A 18 0.82 -10.23 17.27
N SER A 19 0.25 -9.05 17.52
CA SER A 19 -0.15 -8.60 18.85
C SER A 19 -1.62 -8.88 19.19
N ASN A 20 -2.47 -9.18 18.21
CA ASN A 20 -3.94 -9.25 18.33
C ASN A 20 -4.57 -8.00 18.96
N ARG A 21 -3.94 -6.83 18.76
CA ARG A 21 -4.40 -5.54 19.31
C ARG A 21 -4.70 -4.57 18.18
N LEU A 22 -5.98 -4.36 17.93
CA LEU A 22 -6.41 -3.31 17.03
C LEU A 22 -6.11 -1.95 17.67
N THR A 23 -5.40 -1.08 16.96
CA THR A 23 -5.05 0.26 17.43
C THR A 23 -5.34 1.28 16.34
N GLU A 24 -5.37 2.56 16.69
CA GLU A 24 -5.42 3.65 15.70
C GLU A 24 -4.29 3.57 14.66
N LYS A 25 -3.13 2.98 15.02
CA LYS A 25 -2.03 2.74 14.08
C LYS A 25 -2.38 1.71 13.02
N SER A 26 -3.16 0.69 13.36
CA SER A 26 -3.62 -0.32 12.41
C SER A 26 -4.59 0.28 11.39
N ASP A 27 -5.43 1.24 11.80
CA ASP A 27 -6.30 1.99 10.88
C ASP A 27 -5.49 2.91 9.95
N VAL A 28 -4.45 3.59 10.48
CA VAL A 28 -3.54 4.42 9.67
C VAL A 28 -2.80 3.57 8.64
N TYR A 29 -2.30 2.40 9.02
CA TYR A 29 -1.68 1.47 8.08
C TYR A 29 -2.63 1.06 6.95
N GLY A 30 -3.86 0.65 7.29
CA GLY A 30 -4.89 0.29 6.30
C GLY A 30 -5.25 1.45 5.35
N PHE A 31 -5.22 2.69 5.86
CA PHE A 31 -5.36 3.89 5.03
C PHE A 31 -4.20 4.06 4.05
N GLY A 32 -2.95 3.83 4.49
CA GLY A 32 -1.77 3.84 3.62
C GLY A 32 -1.88 2.83 2.47
N VAL A 33 -2.30 1.60 2.77
CA VAL A 33 -2.56 0.56 1.75
C VAL A 33 -3.65 1.01 0.77
N SER A 34 -4.72 1.62 1.27
CA SER A 34 -5.82 2.13 0.44
C SER A 34 -5.36 3.25 -0.49
N LEU A 35 -4.50 4.16 -0.03
CA LEU A 35 -3.90 5.20 -0.88
C LEU A 35 -3.07 4.59 -2.02
N MET A 36 -2.25 3.57 -1.73
CA MET A 36 -1.47 2.89 -2.77
C MET A 36 -2.36 2.21 -3.81
N GLU A 37 -3.44 1.57 -3.37
CA GLU A 37 -4.43 0.97 -4.26
C GLU A 37 -5.11 2.02 -5.14
N ILE A 38 -5.49 3.18 -4.58
CA ILE A 38 -6.11 4.27 -5.35
C ILE A 38 -5.14 4.84 -6.40
N ILE A 39 -3.89 5.11 -6.01
CA ILE A 39 -2.88 5.71 -6.91
C ILE A 39 -2.55 4.77 -8.08
N SER A 40 -2.41 3.47 -7.80
CA SER A 40 -1.98 2.49 -8.80
C SER A 40 -3.13 1.82 -9.55
N CYS A 41 -4.33 1.86 -8.98
CA CYS A 41 -5.49 1.05 -9.33
C CYS A 41 -5.15 -0.44 -9.57
N ARG A 42 -4.30 -0.98 -8.68
CA ARG A 42 -3.93 -2.39 -8.65
C ARG A 42 -4.51 -3.04 -7.39
N PRO A 43 -4.86 -4.34 -7.44
CA PRO A 43 -5.31 -5.04 -6.24
C PRO A 43 -4.20 -5.06 -5.19
N VAL A 44 -4.59 -5.00 -3.91
CA VAL A 44 -3.64 -5.06 -2.78
C VAL A 44 -2.78 -6.33 -2.79
N ILE A 45 -3.37 -7.44 -3.24
CA ILE A 45 -2.65 -8.69 -3.49
C ILE A 45 -2.47 -8.82 -5.01
N LEU A 46 -1.22 -8.69 -5.46
CA LEU A 46 -0.84 -8.76 -6.86
C LEU A 46 -0.74 -10.23 -7.29
N ASN A 47 -1.30 -10.53 -8.46
CA ASN A 47 -1.16 -11.84 -9.09
C ASN A 47 0.20 -11.95 -9.81
N THR A 48 1.28 -12.02 -9.02
CA THR A 48 2.67 -12.15 -9.50
C THR A 48 3.26 -13.50 -9.08
N PRO A 49 4.12 -14.14 -9.90
CA PRO A 49 4.87 -15.33 -9.51
C PRO A 49 5.82 -15.05 -8.33
N ASP A 50 6.24 -13.79 -8.17
CA ASP A 50 7.15 -13.38 -7.12
C ASP A 50 6.41 -13.16 -5.79
N ARG A 51 6.61 -14.11 -4.87
CA ARG A 51 6.02 -14.06 -3.51
C ARG A 51 6.59 -12.93 -2.66
N GLU A 52 7.72 -12.35 -3.03
CA GLU A 52 8.28 -11.20 -2.32
C GLU A 52 7.66 -9.87 -2.74
N THR A 53 6.95 -9.79 -3.87
CA THR A 53 6.26 -8.57 -4.32
C THR A 53 4.75 -8.75 -4.49
N ASN A 54 4.20 -9.87 -4.00
CA ASN A 54 2.77 -10.17 -4.09
C ASN A 54 1.86 -9.22 -3.29
N TYR A 55 2.42 -8.38 -2.42
CA TYR A 55 1.69 -7.31 -1.74
C TYR A 55 2.04 -5.95 -2.34
N ILE A 56 1.02 -5.12 -2.55
CA ILE A 56 1.15 -3.79 -3.13
C ILE A 56 2.17 -2.93 -2.37
N VAL A 57 2.22 -3.02 -1.04
CA VAL A 57 3.16 -2.26 -0.20
C VAL A 57 4.61 -2.58 -0.57
N LYS A 58 4.94 -3.87 -0.71
CA LYS A 58 6.29 -4.31 -1.09
C LYS A 58 6.64 -3.89 -2.53
N TRP A 59 5.69 -4.00 -3.44
CA TRP A 59 5.86 -3.54 -4.82
C TRP A 59 6.11 -2.02 -4.91
N VAL A 60 5.29 -1.20 -4.23
CA VAL A 60 5.46 0.26 -4.20
C VAL A 60 6.82 0.63 -3.60
N HIS A 61 7.23 0.01 -2.50
CA HIS A 61 8.57 0.22 -1.94
C HIS A 61 9.69 -0.04 -2.96
N ALA A 62 9.61 -1.14 -3.73
CA ALA A 62 10.60 -1.46 -4.74
C ALA A 62 10.63 -0.42 -5.87
N MET A 63 9.46 0.04 -6.34
CA MET A 63 9.33 1.04 -7.39
C MET A 63 9.87 2.42 -6.96
N VAL A 64 9.57 2.83 -5.72
CA VAL A 64 10.11 4.07 -5.14
C VAL A 64 11.64 3.99 -5.00
N SER A 65 12.18 2.85 -4.57
CA SER A 65 13.63 2.65 -4.47
C SER A 65 14.35 2.74 -5.82
N GLN A 66 13.64 2.47 -6.93
CA GLN A 66 14.14 2.60 -8.30
C GLN A 66 13.92 4.01 -8.88
N GLY A 67 13.21 4.90 -8.18
CA GLY A 67 12.87 6.24 -8.67
C GLY A 67 11.76 6.25 -9.74
N ASP A 68 10.98 5.17 -9.84
CA ASP A 68 10.05 4.97 -10.96
C ASP A 68 8.59 5.15 -10.55
N ILE A 69 8.21 6.42 -10.36
CA ILE A 69 6.85 6.83 -9.99
C ILE A 69 5.83 6.60 -11.12
N LYS A 70 6.29 6.63 -12.38
CA LYS A 70 5.40 6.54 -13.54
C LYS A 70 4.77 5.16 -13.63
N ASN A 71 5.52 4.13 -13.24
CA ASN A 71 5.02 2.76 -13.18
C ASN A 71 4.18 2.47 -11.92
N ILE A 72 4.21 3.36 -10.91
CA ILE A 72 3.33 3.28 -9.74
C ILE A 72 1.91 3.74 -10.11
N VAL A 73 1.79 4.83 -10.87
CA VAL A 73 0.48 5.44 -11.20
C VAL A 73 -0.32 4.58 -12.16
N ASP A 74 -1.65 4.57 -11.98
CA ASP A 74 -2.59 3.95 -12.90
C ASP A 74 -2.34 4.41 -14.36
N PRO A 75 -2.01 3.47 -15.28
CA PRO A 75 -1.73 3.81 -16.68
C PRO A 75 -2.93 4.44 -17.40
N ARG A 76 -4.16 4.26 -16.89
CA ARG A 76 -5.39 4.86 -17.46
C ARG A 76 -5.44 6.37 -17.27
N ILE A 77 -4.68 6.93 -16.33
CA ILE A 77 -4.56 8.39 -16.11
C ILE A 77 -3.72 9.03 -17.24
N LYS A 78 -2.94 8.24 -18.00
CA LYS A 78 -2.21 8.69 -19.21
C LYS A 78 -1.36 9.97 -19.01
N GLY A 79 -0.80 10.16 -17.82
CA GLY A 79 0.02 11.33 -17.50
C GLY A 79 -0.77 12.59 -17.16
N ALA A 80 -2.09 12.51 -16.99
CA ALA A 80 -2.93 13.61 -16.51
C ALA A 80 -2.82 13.78 -14.97
N TYR A 81 -1.60 13.92 -14.47
CA TYR A 81 -1.29 14.12 -13.06
C TYR A 81 0.00 14.94 -12.90
N ASP A 82 0.15 15.59 -11.75
CA ASP A 82 1.41 16.20 -11.36
C ASP A 82 2.31 15.17 -10.66
N SER A 83 3.48 14.90 -11.23
CA SER A 83 4.42 13.89 -10.72
C SER A 83 4.87 14.18 -9.28
N ASN A 84 5.01 15.45 -8.91
CA ASN A 84 5.44 15.82 -7.55
C ASN A 84 4.34 15.53 -6.52
N SER A 85 3.08 15.80 -6.89
CA SER A 85 1.91 15.51 -6.06
C SER A 85 1.74 14.00 -5.85
N VAL A 86 1.92 13.21 -6.91
CA VAL A 86 1.92 11.75 -6.80
C VAL A 86 3.07 11.26 -5.92
N TRP A 87 4.28 11.79 -6.11
CA TRP A 87 5.44 11.39 -5.31
C TRP A 87 5.18 11.61 -3.81
N LYS A 88 4.69 12.80 -3.44
CA LYS A 88 4.31 13.12 -2.06
C LYS A 88 3.21 12.22 -1.52
N ALA A 89 2.21 11.89 -2.34
CA ALA A 89 1.13 11.00 -1.94
C ALA A 89 1.64 9.58 -1.67
N VAL A 90 2.58 9.08 -2.49
CA VAL A 90 3.22 7.78 -2.29
C VAL A 90 4.10 7.79 -1.04
N GLU A 91 4.91 8.84 -0.82
CA GLU A 91 5.70 8.99 0.40
C GLU A 91 4.81 9.01 1.65
N LEU A 92 3.69 9.74 1.61
CA LEU A 92 2.72 9.76 2.70
C LEU A 92 2.14 8.37 2.94
N ALA A 93 1.73 7.67 1.89
CA ALA A 93 1.17 6.33 1.99
C ALA A 93 2.15 5.31 2.58
N LEU A 94 3.46 5.45 2.30
CA LEU A 94 4.52 4.61 2.87
C LEU A 94 4.88 4.97 4.32
N ALA A 95 4.55 6.19 4.75
CA ALA A 95 4.78 6.65 6.13
C ALA A 95 3.60 6.33 7.08
N CYS A 96 2.46 5.88 6.53
CA CYS A 96 1.32 5.38 7.27
C CYS A 96 1.64 4.03 7.94
#